data_AF-A0A1L3JEE4-F1
#
_entry.id   AF-A0A1L3JEE4-F1
#
_cell.length_a   1.000
_cell.length_b   1.000
_cell.length_c   1.000
_cell.angle_alpha   90.00
_cell.angle_beta   90.00
_cell.angle_gamma   90.00
#
_symmetry.space_group_name_H-M   'P 1'
#
loop_
_entity.id
_entity.type
_entity.pdbx_description
1 polymer ?
#
loop_
_entity_poly.entity_id
_entity_poly.type
_entity_poly.pdbx_seq_one_letter_code
_entity_poly.pdbx_strand_id
1 'polypeptide(L)'
;MSSFAADIIGFVGSFFIVAAFAYSNVTKAMNVLLFNILNLIGAALLTISLTVNFNLPTMVLEIIWMAIATFGIAKALIERRKNNAAKQ
;
A
#
# COMPACT_ATOMS: atom_id res chain seq x y z
N MET A 1 8.05 18.22 11.82
CA MET A 1 8.63 17.78 10.53
C MET A 1 8.64 18.98 9.60
N SER A 2 9.72 19.24 8.86
CA SER A 2 9.73 20.33 7.87
C SER A 2 8.96 19.93 6.62
N SER A 3 8.42 20.89 5.85
CA SER A 3 7.75 20.61 4.58
C SER A 3 8.65 19.85 3.61
N PHE A 4 9.95 20.19 3.54
CA PHE A 4 10.91 19.44 2.71
C PHE A 4 11.04 17.97 3.14
N ALA A 5 11.11 17.68 4.44
CA ALA A 5 11.16 16.31 4.92
C ALA A 5 9.84 15.56 4.63
N ALA A 6 8.70 16.24 4.72
CA ALA A 6 7.40 15.69 4.36
C ALA A 6 7.35 15.34 2.86
N ASP A 7 7.83 16.21 1.98
CA ASP A 7 7.89 15.96 0.53
C ASP A 7 8.74 14.73 0.20
N ILE A 8 9.89 14.56 0.86
CA ILE A 8 10.72 13.35 0.69
C ILE A 8 9.95 12.09 1.11
N ILE A 9 9.24 12.12 2.24
CA ILE A 9 8.40 11.01 2.69
C ILE A 9 7.29 10.73 1.67
N GLY A 10 6.65 11.79 1.15
CA GLY A 10 5.64 11.70 0.11
C GLY A 10 6.16 11.04 -1.16
N PHE A 11 7.34 11.45 -1.64
CA PHE A 11 7.99 10.85 -2.82
C PHE A 11 8.33 9.37 -2.62
N VAL A 12 8.85 9.00 -1.43
CA VAL A 12 9.09 7.59 -1.09
C VAL A 12 7.78 6.81 -1.09
N GLY A 13 6.71 7.37 -0.52
CA GLY A 13 5.37 6.78 -0.55
C GLY A 13 4.84 6.57 -1.97
N SER A 14 4.93 7.60 -2.83
CA SER A 14 4.57 7.51 -4.25
C SER A 14 5.38 6.44 -4.98
N PHE A 15 6.68 6.32 -4.70
CA PHE A 15 7.53 5.28 -5.29
C PHE A 15 7.01 3.88 -4.96
N PHE A 16 6.61 3.61 -3.71
CA PHE A 16 6.02 2.31 -3.33
C PHE A 16 4.72 2.01 -4.08
N ILE A 17 3.81 2.99 -4.19
CA ILE A 17 2.54 2.84 -4.92
C ILE A 17 2.80 2.54 -6.40
N VAL A 18 3.66 3.34 -7.05
CA VAL A 18 3.98 3.19 -8.47
C VAL A 18 4.73 1.88 -8.74
N ALA A 19 5.65 1.48 -7.86
CA ALA A 19 6.35 0.21 -7.98
C ALA A 19 5.39 -0.98 -7.84
N ALA A 20 4.42 -0.91 -6.91
CA ALA A 20 3.39 -1.93 -6.76
C ALA A 20 2.51 -2.05 -8.02
N PHE A 21 2.11 -0.90 -8.59
CA PHE A 21 1.33 -0.85 -9.83
C PHE A 21 2.13 -1.35 -11.05
N ALA A 22 3.40 -0.97 -11.16
CA ALA A 22 4.28 -1.48 -12.22
C ALA A 22 4.42 -3.00 -12.10
N TYR A 23 4.67 -3.52 -10.89
CA TYR A 23 4.73 -4.94 -10.59
C TYR A 23 3.44 -5.68 -11.00
N SER A 24 2.27 -5.13 -10.70
CA SER A 24 0.99 -5.76 -11.07
C SER A 24 0.76 -5.83 -12.58
N ASN A 25 1.29 -4.87 -13.34
CA ASN A 25 1.14 -4.82 -14.79
C ASN A 25 2.10 -5.77 -15.54
N VAL A 26 3.30 -5.99 -15.02
CA VAL A 26 4.30 -6.84 -15.71
C VAL A 26 4.21 -8.33 -15.32
N THR A 27 3.57 -8.64 -14.20
CA THR A 27 3.55 -10.00 -13.65
C THR A 27 2.36 -10.79 -14.16
N LYS A 28 2.60 -11.97 -14.75
CA LYS A 28 1.53 -12.89 -15.23
C LYS A 28 0.63 -13.43 -14.11
N ALA A 29 1.22 -13.67 -12.93
CA ALA A 29 0.53 -14.14 -11.74
C ALA A 29 0.96 -13.30 -10.54
N MET A 30 0.19 -12.25 -10.24
CA MET A 30 0.54 -11.27 -9.21
C MET A 30 0.45 -11.88 -7.80
N ASN A 31 1.52 -11.71 -7.01
CA ASN A 31 1.47 -11.95 -5.57
C ASN A 31 0.66 -10.84 -4.88
N VAL A 32 -0.61 -11.13 -4.59
CA VAL A 32 -1.57 -10.20 -3.95
C VAL A 32 -1.08 -9.68 -2.61
N LEU A 33 -0.35 -10.49 -1.83
CA LEU A 33 0.17 -10.05 -0.54
C LEU A 33 1.25 -8.98 -0.74
N LEU A 34 2.20 -9.21 -1.64
CA LEU A 34 3.27 -8.24 -1.92
C LEU A 34 2.70 -6.93 -2.45
N PHE A 35 1.78 -7.01 -3.42
CA PHE A 35 1.10 -5.85 -4.00
C PHE A 35 0.44 -4.99 -2.93
N ASN A 36 -0.37 -5.59 -2.05
CA ASN A 36 -1.07 -4.83 -1.02
C ASN A 36 -0.14 -4.35 0.10
N ILE A 37 0.93 -5.06 0.44
CA ILE A 37 1.92 -4.57 1.42
C ILE A 37 2.61 -3.30 0.90
N LEU A 38 3.07 -3.31 -0.36
CA LEU A 38 3.70 -2.13 -0.97
C LEU A 38 2.72 -0.95 -0.99
N ASN A 39 1.46 -1.21 -1.32
CA ASN A 39 0.44 -0.15 -1.33
C ASN A 39 0.09 0.37 0.06
N LEU A 40 0.06 -0.49 1.07
CA LEU A 40 -0.17 -0.06 2.45
C LEU A 40 0.98 0.82 2.96
N ILE A 41 2.23 0.44 2.67
CA ILE A 41 3.41 1.24 3.03
C ILE A 41 3.38 2.58 2.29
N GLY A 42 3.12 2.57 0.99
CA GLY A 42 3.04 3.78 0.17
C GLY A 42 1.99 4.76 0.66
N ALA A 43 0.78 4.28 0.90
CA ALA A 43 -0.34 5.10 1.36
C ALA A 43 -0.15 5.61 2.80
N ALA A 44 0.49 4.83 3.67
CA ALA A 44 0.83 5.28 5.02
C ALA A 44 1.86 6.42 4.99
N LEU A 45 2.90 6.32 4.15
CA LEU A 45 3.90 7.39 3.97
C LEU A 45 3.28 8.66 3.37
N LEU A 46 2.42 8.52 2.36
CA LEU A 46 1.69 9.66 1.78
C LEU A 46 0.78 10.31 2.82
N THR A 47 0.06 9.53 3.62
CA THR A 47 -0.76 10.02 4.74
C THR A 47 0.09 10.84 5.72
N ILE A 48 1.28 10.36 6.09
CA ILE A 48 2.22 11.09 6.97
C ILE A 48 2.63 12.43 6.33
N SER A 49 2.98 12.45 5.04
CA SER A 49 3.33 13.68 4.31
C SER A 49 2.17 14.69 4.31
N LEU A 50 0.95 14.20 4.09
CA LEU A 50 -0.27 15.01 4.05
C LEU A 50 -0.64 15.60 5.41
N THR A 51 -0.12 15.10 6.54
CA THR A 51 -0.31 15.78 7.83
C THR A 51 0.42 17.12 7.93
N VAL A 52 1.42 17.35 7.06
CA VAL A 52 2.21 18.59 6.99
C VAL A 52 1.76 19.44 5.80
N ASN A 53 1.73 18.85 4.61
CA ASN A 53 1.32 19.51 3.36
C ASN A 53 -0.09 19.04 2.99
N PHE A 54 -1.10 19.53 3.72
CA PHE A 54 -2.44 18.95 3.70
C PHE A 54 -3.20 19.16 2.38
N ASN A 55 -3.79 18.06 1.91
CA ASN A 55 -4.74 18.03 0.80
C ASN A 55 -5.84 17.02 1.13
N LEU A 56 -7.07 17.50 1.35
CA LEU A 56 -8.19 16.65 1.77
C LEU A 56 -8.55 15.57 0.73
N PRO A 57 -8.72 15.88 -0.57
CA PRO A 57 -8.93 14.85 -1.60
C PRO A 57 -7.87 13.74 -1.59
N THR A 58 -6.59 14.10 -1.54
CA THR A 58 -5.50 13.11 -1.49
C THR A 58 -5.53 12.31 -0.19
N MET A 59 -5.78 12.95 0.96
CA MET A 59 -5.88 12.26 2.26
C MET A 59 -6.98 11.19 2.25
N VAL A 60 -8.16 11.51 1.72
CA VAL A 60 -9.27 10.54 1.60
C VAL A 60 -8.88 9.38 0.68
N LEU A 61 -8.21 9.66 -0.44
CA LEU A 61 -7.70 8.63 -1.34
C LEU A 61 -6.74 7.68 -0.62
N GLU A 62 -5.75 8.20 0.10
CA GLU A 62 -4.77 7.36 0.81
C GLU A 62 -5.43 6.49 1.90
N ILE A 63 -6.43 7.01 2.62
CA ILE A 63 -7.20 6.23 3.59
C ILE A 63 -7.94 5.07 2.92
N ILE A 64 -8.56 5.32 1.76
CA ILE A 64 -9.22 4.27 0.96
C ILE A 64 -8.20 3.23 0.50
N TRP A 65 -7.04 3.66 0.01
CA TRP A 65 -5.96 2.74 -0.40
C TRP A 65 -5.50 1.86 0.76
N MET A 66 -5.28 2.43 1.94
CA MET A 66 -4.91 1.66 3.14
C MET A 66 -6.00 0.65 3.52
N ALA A 67 -7.29 1.01 3.41
CA ALA A 67 -8.39 0.09 3.69
C ALA A 67 -8.44 -1.09 2.71
N ILE A 68 -8.33 -0.82 1.40
CA ILE A 68 -8.30 -1.85 0.35
C ILE A 68 -7.09 -2.77 0.52
N ALA A 69 -5.91 -2.18 0.77
CA ALA A 69 -4.68 -2.92 0.97
C ALA A 69 -4.76 -3.84 2.19
N THR A 70 -5.26 -3.32 3.31
CA THR A 70 -5.45 -4.10 4.55
C THR A 70 -6.40 -5.27 4.32
N PHE A 71 -7.51 -5.06 3.62
CA PHE A 71 -8.44 -6.13 3.26
C PHE A 71 -7.79 -7.19 2.37
N GLY A 72 -7.03 -6.77 1.34
CA GLY A 72 -6.30 -7.67 0.45
C GLY A 72 -5.25 -8.53 1.17
N ILE A 73 -4.53 -7.94 2.12
CA ILE A 73 -3.57 -8.64 2.98
C ILE A 73 -4.30 -9.67 3.85
N ALA A 74 -5.36 -9.27 4.55
CA ALA A 74 -6.11 -10.17 5.43
C ALA A 74 -6.65 -11.39 4.67
N LYS A 75 -7.26 -11.16 3.50
CA LYS A 75 -7.75 -12.22 2.62
C LYS A 75 -6.63 -13.19 2.21
N ALA A 76 -5.49 -12.66 1.74
CA ALA A 76 -4.36 -13.48 1.30
C ALA A 76 -3.77 -14.34 2.44
N LEU A 77 -3.72 -13.81 3.67
CA LEU A 77 -3.25 -14.56 4.83
C LEU A 77 -4.23 -15.66 5.24
N ILE A 78 -5.53 -15.42 5.18
CA ILE A 78 -6.57 -16.42 5.48
C ILE A 78 -6.50 -17.58 4.47
N GLU A 79 -6.39 -17.28 3.18
CA GLU A 79 -6.29 -18.31 2.13
C GLU A 79 -5.04 -19.19 2.29
N ARG A 80 -3.90 -18.59 2.64
CA ARG A 80 -2.67 -19.35 2.93
C ARG A 80 -2.85 -20.32 4.09
N ARG A 81 -3.53 -19.91 5.16
CA ARG A 81 -3.82 -20.79 6.31
C ARG A 81 -4.69 -21.99 5.91
N LYS A 82 -5.75 -21.77 5.12
CA LYS A 82 -6.62 -22.83 4.61
C LYS A 82 -5.85 -23.84 3.76
N ASN A 83 -5.01 -23.37 2.85
CA ASN A 83 -4.21 -24.22 1.98
C ASN A 83 -3.17 -25.06 2.74
N ASN A 84 -2.64 -24.54 3.85
CA ASN A 84 -1.71 -25.30 4.69
C ASN A 84 -2.44 -26.38 5.51
N ALA A 85 -3.64 -26.09 6.01
CA ALA A 85 -4.45 -27.07 6.75
C ALA A 85 -4.95 -28.21 5.85
N ALA A 86 -5.29 -27.95 4.59
CA ALA A 86 -5.73 -28.97 3.63
C ALA A 86 -4.59 -29.88 3.12
N LYS A 87 -3.33 -29.53 3.39
CA LYS A 87 -2.14 -30.33 3.04
C LYS A 87 -1.65 -31.22 4.19
N GLN A 88 -2.20 -31.05 5.39
CA GLN A 88 -1.96 -31.91 6.56
C GLN A 88 -2.99 -33.04 6.59
#